data_AF-A0A5C6P9V0-F1
#
_entry.id   AF-A0A5C6P9V0-F1
#
_cell.length_a   1.000
_cell.length_b   1.000
_cell.length_c   1.000
_cell.angle_alpha   90.00
_cell.angle_beta   90.00
_cell.angle_gamma   90.00
#
_symmetry.space_group_name_H-M   'P 1'
#
loop_
_entity.id
_entity.type
_entity.pdbx_description
1 polymer ?
#
loop_
_entity_poly.entity_id
_entity_poly.type
_entity_poly.pdbx_seq_one_letter_code
_entity_poly.pdbx_strand_id
1 'polypeptide(L)'
;MKDPLSTCCYNKLYQDVKQLSKAGECFCKDLMTVFQQRAELELTYAKGLQKLAGKLMRTSKGMSHNSTYSAWCHLSDEMYSRADAHREVSFKFHQEAILEIRQLLDEHTKRKRPFDGAIDRTGKLVTLNWNEQLKVKKKLSALTREHEALFNFVEENKQICTEKEKQKAE
;
A
#
# COMPACT_ATOMS: atom_id res chain seq x y z
N MET A 1 16.96 26.10 -2.99
CA MET A 1 17.94 25.04 -3.31
C MET A 1 17.15 23.75 -3.50
N LYS A 2 17.50 22.90 -4.48
CA LYS A 2 16.74 21.66 -4.73
C LYS A 2 16.82 20.73 -3.52
N ASP A 3 15.73 20.01 -3.26
CA ASP A 3 15.67 18.99 -2.21
C ASP A 3 16.74 17.90 -2.48
N PRO A 4 17.66 17.64 -1.52
CA PRO A 4 18.71 16.64 -1.71
C PRO A 4 18.17 15.23 -1.98
N LEU A 5 16.95 14.91 -1.52
CA LEU A 5 16.33 13.60 -1.75
C LEU A 5 15.72 13.47 -3.14
N SER A 6 15.33 14.58 -3.77
CA SER A 6 14.67 14.57 -5.10
C SER A 6 15.53 14.03 -6.23
N THR A 7 16.86 14.07 -6.07
CA THR A 7 17.83 13.56 -7.07
C THR A 7 18.47 12.24 -6.65
N CYS A 8 18.15 11.74 -5.45
CA CYS A 8 18.69 10.48 -4.95
C CYS A 8 18.04 9.29 -5.66
N CYS A 9 18.86 8.46 -6.32
CA CYS A 9 18.39 7.27 -7.04
C CYS A 9 17.65 6.28 -6.12
N TYR A 10 18.12 6.11 -4.88
CA TYR A 10 17.49 5.24 -3.89
C TYR A 10 16.13 5.75 -3.43
N ASN A 11 15.97 7.08 -3.28
CA ASN A 11 14.67 7.65 -2.95
C ASN A 11 13.68 7.43 -4.10
N LYS A 12 14.11 7.62 -5.35
CA LYS A 12 13.28 7.37 -6.53
C LYS A 12 12.83 5.90 -6.61
N LEU A 13 13.78 4.97 -6.45
CA LEU A 13 13.50 3.54 -6.39
C LEU A 13 12.50 3.19 -5.27
N TYR A 14 12.66 3.79 -4.09
CA TYR A 14 11.70 3.58 -2.99
C TYR A 14 10.29 4.10 -3.35
N GLN A 15 10.17 5.28 -3.97
CA GLN A 15 8.85 5.77 -4.40
C GLN A 15 8.20 4.83 -5.42
N ASP A 16 8.97 4.30 -6.36
CA ASP A 16 8.48 3.34 -7.36
C ASP A 16 7.97 2.06 -6.68
N VAL A 17 8.74 1.48 -5.74
CA VAL A 17 8.33 0.31 -4.96
C VAL A 17 7.10 0.61 -4.09
N LYS A 18 7.04 1.81 -3.49
CA LYS A 18 5.90 2.26 -2.68
C LYS A 18 4.63 2.37 -3.52
N GLN A 19 4.76 2.87 -4.75
CA GLN A 19 3.66 2.98 -5.69
C GLN A 19 3.19 1.60 -6.17
N LEU A 20 4.10 0.68 -6.48
CA LEU A 20 3.78 -0.71 -6.81
C LEU A 20 3.03 -1.40 -5.66
N SER A 21 3.52 -1.24 -4.43
CA SER A 21 2.87 -1.75 -3.22
C SER A 21 1.45 -1.18 -3.05
N LYS A 22 1.25 0.12 -3.30
CA LYS A 22 -0.07 0.76 -3.24
C LYS A 22 -1.01 0.26 -4.34
N ALA A 23 -0.51 0.08 -5.56
CA ALA A 23 -1.29 -0.45 -6.66
C ALA A 23 -1.78 -1.88 -6.37
N GLY A 24 -0.92 -2.73 -5.81
CA GLY A 24 -1.29 -4.08 -5.37
C GLY A 24 -2.35 -4.07 -4.27
N GLU A 25 -2.25 -3.16 -3.29
CA GLU A 25 -3.27 -2.99 -2.24
C GLU A 25 -4.64 -2.59 -2.83
N CYS A 26 -4.66 -1.63 -3.75
CA CYS A 26 -5.89 -1.22 -4.44
C CYS A 26 -6.50 -2.39 -5.23
N PHE A 27 -5.69 -3.11 -6.01
CA PHE A 27 -6.15 -4.26 -6.77
C PHE A 27 -6.79 -5.33 -5.88
N CYS A 28 -6.16 -5.68 -4.74
CA CYS A 28 -6.72 -6.65 -3.82
C CYS A 28 -8.07 -6.18 -3.23
N LYS A 29 -8.24 -4.90 -2.93
CA LYS A 29 -9.52 -4.33 -2.44
C LYS A 29 -10.61 -4.41 -3.51
N ASP A 30 -10.27 -4.12 -4.75
CA ASP A 30 -11.20 -4.23 -5.88
C ASP A 30 -11.58 -5.70 -6.12
N LEU A 31 -10.61 -6.61 -6.09
CA LEU A 31 -10.83 -8.05 -6.22
C LEU A 31 -11.73 -8.60 -5.11
N MET A 32 -11.53 -8.18 -3.86
CA MET A 32 -12.42 -8.54 -2.74
C MET A 32 -13.86 -8.07 -3.00
N THR A 33 -14.03 -6.87 -3.55
CA THR A 33 -15.36 -6.33 -3.88
C THR A 33 -16.04 -7.18 -4.95
N VAL A 34 -15.29 -7.59 -5.99
CA VAL A 34 -15.80 -8.51 -7.02
C VAL A 34 -16.24 -9.84 -6.41
N PHE A 35 -15.43 -10.42 -5.52
CA PHE A 35 -15.78 -11.68 -4.85
C PHE A 35 -16.97 -11.56 -3.91
N GLN A 36 -17.12 -10.43 -3.22
CA GLN A 36 -18.28 -10.13 -2.38
C GLN A 36 -19.56 -10.10 -3.22
N GLN A 37 -19.54 -9.36 -4.34
CA GLN A 37 -20.67 -9.29 -5.27
C GLN A 37 -20.99 -10.66 -5.87
N ARG A 38 -19.97 -11.44 -6.22
CA ARG A 38 -20.17 -12.81 -6.72
C ARG A 38 -20.83 -13.70 -5.67
N ALA A 39 -20.35 -13.68 -4.43
CA ALA A 39 -20.92 -14.48 -3.34
C ALA A 39 -22.40 -14.13 -3.07
N GLU A 40 -22.76 -12.85 -3.16
CA GLU A 40 -24.13 -12.37 -3.00
C GLU A 40 -25.06 -12.83 -4.13
N LEU A 41 -24.57 -12.86 -5.38
CA LEU A 41 -25.30 -13.41 -6.52
C LEU A 41 -25.58 -14.90 -6.34
N GLU A 42 -24.57 -15.67 -5.95
CA GLU A 42 -24.71 -17.12 -5.71
C GLU A 42 -25.75 -17.40 -4.60
N LEU A 43 -25.68 -16.62 -3.50
CA LEU A 43 -26.63 -16.75 -2.39
C LEU A 43 -28.05 -16.36 -2.79
N THR A 44 -28.20 -15.32 -3.61
CA THR A 44 -29.51 -14.86 -4.10
C THR A 44 -30.14 -15.91 -5.01
N TYR A 45 -29.35 -16.48 -5.92
CA TYR A 45 -29.78 -17.56 -6.80
C TYR A 45 -30.23 -18.80 -6.00
N ALA A 46 -29.43 -19.22 -5.02
CA ALA A 46 -29.78 -20.34 -4.14
C ALA A 46 -31.11 -20.12 -3.40
N LYS A 47 -31.32 -18.94 -2.82
CA LYS A 47 -32.59 -18.59 -2.16
C LYS A 47 -33.76 -18.61 -3.13
N GLY A 48 -33.55 -18.14 -4.37
CA GLY A 48 -34.54 -18.19 -5.45
C GLY A 48 -34.94 -19.62 -5.80
N LEU A 49 -33.96 -20.51 -6.01
CA LEU A 49 -34.20 -21.93 -6.27
C LEU A 49 -34.98 -22.59 -5.13
N GLN A 50 -34.57 -22.37 -3.88
CA GLN A 50 -35.26 -22.93 -2.72
C GLN A 50 -36.74 -22.50 -2.65
N LYS A 51 -37.03 -21.23 -2.98
CA LYS A 51 -38.40 -20.70 -3.01
C LYS A 51 -39.24 -21.35 -4.13
N LEU A 52 -38.64 -21.55 -5.30
CA LEU A 52 -39.29 -22.20 -6.44
C LEU A 52 -39.59 -23.67 -6.15
N ALA A 53 -38.61 -24.41 -5.60
CA ALA A 53 -38.77 -25.80 -5.16
C ALA A 53 -39.96 -25.96 -4.20
N GLY A 54 -39.99 -25.13 -3.15
CA GLY A 54 -41.10 -25.15 -2.19
C GLY A 54 -42.45 -24.76 -2.82
N LYS A 55 -42.47 -23.88 -3.84
CA LYS A 55 -43.71 -23.54 -4.56
C LYS A 55 -44.19 -24.71 -5.41
N LEU A 56 -43.29 -25.39 -6.12
CA LEU A 56 -43.58 -26.57 -6.91
C LEU A 56 -44.21 -27.67 -6.05
N MET A 57 -43.62 -27.96 -4.88
CA MET A 57 -44.16 -28.93 -3.93
C MET A 57 -45.55 -28.58 -3.40
N ARG A 58 -45.81 -27.30 -3.13
CA ARG A 58 -47.15 -26.86 -2.72
C ARG A 58 -48.17 -27.04 -3.83
N THR A 59 -47.79 -26.75 -5.07
CA THR A 59 -48.68 -26.91 -6.24
C THR A 59 -48.93 -28.39 -6.57
N SER A 60 -47.95 -29.28 -6.39
CA SER A 60 -48.11 -30.71 -6.67
C SER A 60 -48.85 -31.49 -5.58
N LYS A 61 -48.99 -30.93 -4.37
CA LYS A 61 -49.57 -31.62 -3.19
C LYS A 61 -51.00 -32.16 -3.37
N GLY A 62 -51.80 -31.57 -4.26
CA GLY A 62 -53.16 -32.01 -4.54
C GLY A 62 -53.28 -33.14 -5.58
N MET A 63 -52.17 -33.56 -6.17
CA MET A 63 -52.16 -34.57 -7.22
C MET A 63 -52.26 -35.98 -6.63
N SER A 64 -52.85 -36.91 -7.38
CA SER A 64 -52.79 -38.33 -7.04
C SER A 64 -51.34 -38.82 -7.02
N HIS A 65 -50.99 -39.64 -6.03
CA HIS A 65 -49.67 -40.27 -5.91
C HIS A 65 -49.39 -41.24 -7.06
N ASN A 66 -48.91 -40.69 -8.18
CA ASN A 66 -48.57 -41.40 -9.40
C ASN A 66 -47.18 -40.96 -9.89
N SER A 67 -46.75 -41.54 -11.03
CA SER A 67 -45.44 -41.22 -11.62
C SER A 67 -45.25 -39.74 -11.94
N THR A 68 -46.31 -39.00 -12.27
CA THR A 68 -46.25 -37.56 -12.53
C THR A 68 -45.99 -36.78 -11.25
N TYR A 69 -46.68 -37.11 -10.15
CA TYR A 69 -46.40 -36.52 -8.84
C TYR A 69 -44.96 -36.79 -8.40
N SER A 70 -44.50 -38.04 -8.51
CA SER A 70 -43.12 -38.40 -8.16
C SER A 70 -42.08 -37.64 -8.99
N ALA A 71 -42.33 -37.43 -10.29
CA ALA A 71 -41.46 -36.61 -11.14
C ALA A 71 -41.36 -35.16 -10.64
N TRP A 72 -42.47 -34.56 -10.19
CA TRP A 72 -42.45 -33.22 -9.61
C TRP A 72 -41.68 -33.15 -8.28
N CYS A 73 -41.79 -34.18 -7.44
CA CYS A 73 -40.99 -34.27 -6.22
C CYS A 73 -39.50 -34.31 -6.54
N HIS A 74 -39.06 -35.17 -7.45
CA HIS A 74 -37.65 -35.25 -7.85
C HIS A 74 -37.13 -33.93 -8.42
N LEU A 75 -37.93 -33.22 -9.23
CA LEU A 75 -37.56 -31.91 -9.74
C LEU A 75 -37.39 -30.87 -8.62
N SER A 76 -38.25 -30.91 -7.60
CA SER A 76 -38.10 -30.07 -6.42
C SER A 76 -36.83 -30.42 -5.63
N ASP A 77 -36.56 -31.70 -5.41
CA ASP A 77 -35.37 -32.16 -4.67
C ASP A 77 -34.08 -31.74 -5.39
N GLU A 78 -34.05 -31.83 -6.71
CA GLU A 78 -32.94 -31.35 -7.54
C GLU A 78 -32.75 -29.82 -7.41
N MET A 79 -33.84 -29.05 -7.34
CA MET A 79 -33.76 -27.60 -7.10
C MET A 79 -33.20 -27.30 -5.70
N TYR A 80 -33.57 -28.06 -4.67
CA TYR A 80 -33.00 -27.93 -3.33
C TYR A 80 -31.51 -28.28 -3.30
N SER A 81 -31.13 -29.41 -3.90
CA SER A 81 -29.73 -29.84 -3.99
C SER A 81 -28.87 -28.79 -4.71
N ARG A 82 -29.34 -28.26 -5.84
CA ARG A 82 -28.66 -27.16 -6.54
C ARG A 82 -28.58 -25.90 -5.69
N ALA A 83 -29.64 -25.51 -4.99
CA ALA A 83 -29.60 -24.35 -4.09
C ALA A 83 -28.50 -24.50 -3.02
N ASP A 84 -28.34 -25.68 -2.44
CA ASP A 84 -27.32 -25.93 -1.42
C ASP A 84 -25.90 -25.90 -2.00
N ALA A 85 -25.68 -26.43 -3.21
CA ALA A 85 -24.40 -26.29 -3.90
C ALA A 85 -24.02 -24.81 -4.12
N HIS A 86 -24.96 -23.96 -4.54
CA HIS A 86 -24.71 -22.53 -4.72
C HIS A 86 -24.47 -21.79 -3.39
N ARG A 87 -25.11 -22.22 -2.29
CA ARG A 87 -24.78 -21.69 -0.95
C ARG A 87 -23.36 -22.01 -0.55
N GLU A 88 -22.92 -23.24 -0.80
CA GLU A 88 -21.56 -23.65 -0.49
C GLU A 88 -20.54 -22.82 -1.28
N VAL A 89 -20.78 -22.57 -2.57
CA VAL A 89 -19.94 -21.68 -3.38
C VAL A 89 -19.88 -20.27 -2.77
N SER A 90 -21.02 -19.69 -2.39
CA SER A 90 -21.07 -18.39 -1.71
C SER A 90 -20.25 -18.37 -0.41
N PHE A 91 -20.40 -19.41 0.41
CA PHE A 91 -19.65 -19.59 1.65
C PHE A 91 -18.14 -19.69 1.40
N LYS A 92 -17.72 -20.45 0.39
CA LYS A 92 -16.31 -20.59 -0.01
C LYS A 92 -15.70 -19.28 -0.48
N PHE A 93 -16.43 -18.45 -1.23
CA PHE A 93 -15.98 -17.09 -1.56
C PHE A 93 -15.69 -16.26 -0.30
N HIS A 94 -16.54 -16.35 0.72
CA HIS A 94 -16.32 -15.63 1.97
C HIS A 94 -15.10 -16.14 2.75
N GLN A 95 -15.01 -17.46 2.97
CA GLN A 95 -14.01 -18.04 3.85
C GLN A 95 -12.64 -18.22 3.21
N GLU A 96 -12.59 -18.64 1.94
CA GLU A 96 -11.33 -19.06 1.32
C GLU A 96 -10.76 -18.01 0.37
N ALA A 97 -11.55 -17.01 -0.03
CA ALA A 97 -11.07 -15.93 -0.91
C ALA A 97 -11.07 -14.57 -0.19
N ILE A 98 -12.23 -14.08 0.24
CA ILE A 98 -12.34 -12.73 0.81
C ILE A 98 -11.58 -12.60 2.14
N LEU A 99 -11.73 -13.59 3.02
CA LEU A 99 -11.04 -13.61 4.31
C LEU A 99 -9.52 -13.71 4.13
N GLU A 100 -9.04 -14.58 3.24
CA GLU A 100 -7.62 -14.75 2.94
C GLU A 100 -6.98 -13.48 2.36
N ILE A 101 -7.65 -12.81 1.41
CA ILE A 101 -7.15 -11.54 0.87
C ILE A 101 -7.08 -10.47 1.97
N ARG A 102 -8.08 -10.42 2.86
CA ARG A 102 -8.08 -9.48 4.00
C ARG A 102 -6.89 -9.73 4.92
N GLN A 103 -6.65 -10.98 5.31
CA GLN A 103 -5.50 -11.34 6.15
C GLN A 103 -4.17 -11.00 5.47
N LEU A 104 -4.03 -11.27 4.17
CA LEU A 104 -2.84 -10.92 3.40
C LEU A 104 -2.59 -9.41 3.43
N LEU A 105 -3.63 -8.58 3.24
CA LEU A 105 -3.52 -7.12 3.29
C LEU A 105 -3.11 -6.60 4.67
N ASP A 106 -3.66 -7.18 5.74
CA ASP A 106 -3.30 -6.81 7.11
C ASP A 106 -1.83 -7.15 7.41
N GLU A 107 -1.38 -8.35 7.05
CA GLU A 107 0.00 -8.78 7.22
C GLU A 107 0.99 -7.98 6.35
N HIS A 108 0.60 -7.64 5.13
CA HIS A 108 1.39 -6.74 4.29
C HIS A 108 1.51 -5.34 4.93
N THR A 109 0.42 -4.79 5.44
CA THR A 109 0.42 -3.48 6.10
C THR A 109 1.28 -3.46 7.37
N LYS A 110 1.19 -4.52 8.19
CA LYS A 110 2.05 -4.70 9.38
C LYS A 110 3.52 -4.75 9.01
N ARG A 111 3.89 -5.50 7.97
CA ARG A 111 5.28 -5.62 7.51
C ARG A 111 5.81 -4.34 6.89
N LYS A 112 4.99 -3.59 6.15
CA LYS A 112 5.39 -2.36 5.45
C LYS A 112 5.67 -1.19 6.42
N ARG A 113 4.87 -1.04 7.47
CA ARG A 113 4.91 0.13 8.37
C ARG A 113 6.30 0.43 8.97
N PRO A 114 7.07 -0.55 9.49
CA PRO A 114 8.41 -0.31 10.01
C PRO A 114 9.40 0.23 8.96
N PHE A 115 9.32 -0.26 7.71
CA PHE A 115 10.19 0.20 6.62
C PHE A 115 9.90 1.65 6.24
N ASP A 116 8.62 1.99 6.07
CA ASP A 116 8.21 3.37 5.79
C ASP A 116 8.69 4.32 6.89
N GLY A 117 8.58 3.90 8.16
CA GLY A 117 9.07 4.69 9.29
C GLY A 117 10.60 4.78 9.38
N ALA A 118 11.35 3.75 8.98
CA ALA A 118 12.80 3.81 8.88
C ALA A 118 13.26 4.77 7.77
N ILE A 119 12.62 4.71 6.61
CA ILE A 119 12.97 5.52 5.45
C ILE A 119 12.66 7.00 5.71
N ASP A 120 11.51 7.32 6.31
CA ASP A 120 11.17 8.70 6.70
C ASP A 120 12.19 9.29 7.69
N ARG A 121 12.57 8.51 8.73
CA ARG A 121 13.58 8.93 9.70
C ARG A 121 14.94 9.19 9.05
N THR A 122 15.41 8.26 8.21
CA THR A 122 16.70 8.42 7.53
C THR A 122 16.67 9.58 6.53
N GLY A 123 15.57 9.77 5.80
CA GLY A 123 15.40 10.92 4.90
C GLY A 123 15.52 12.27 5.63
N LYS A 124 14.93 12.38 6.83
CA LYS A 124 15.07 13.57 7.69
C LYS A 124 16.52 13.79 8.13
N LEU A 125 17.23 12.73 8.53
CA LEU A 125 18.64 12.82 8.91
C LEU A 125 19.54 13.29 7.74
N VAL A 126 19.32 12.76 6.53
CA VAL A 126 20.05 13.19 5.33
C VAL A 126 19.81 14.67 5.06
N THR A 127 18.56 15.12 5.16
CA THR A 127 18.19 16.52 4.95
C THR A 127 18.82 17.44 6.00
N LEU A 128 18.82 17.03 7.27
CA LEU A 128 19.46 17.78 8.35
C LEU A 128 20.97 17.92 8.11
N ASN A 129 21.67 16.81 7.88
CA ASN A 129 23.11 16.79 7.63
C ASN A 129 23.47 17.62 6.38
N TRP A 130 22.69 17.54 5.31
CA TRP A 130 22.89 18.36 4.11
C TRP A 130 22.84 19.86 4.41
N ASN A 131 21.86 20.28 5.21
CA ASN A 131 21.73 21.68 5.61
C ASN A 131 22.90 22.15 6.49
N GLU A 132 23.40 21.30 7.37
CA GLU A 132 24.57 21.58 8.20
C GLU A 132 25.84 21.71 7.36
N GLN A 133 26.09 20.78 6.43
CA GLN A 133 27.22 20.85 5.52
C GLN A 133 27.19 22.13 4.68
N LEU A 134 26.01 22.54 4.21
CA LEU A 134 25.86 23.79 3.46
C LEU A 134 26.22 25.02 4.33
N LYS A 135 25.79 25.04 5.60
CA LYS A 135 26.14 26.12 6.55
C LYS A 135 27.65 26.20 6.77
N VAL A 136 28.28 25.05 7.05
CA VAL A 136 29.73 24.98 7.28
C VAL A 136 30.51 25.38 6.03
N LYS A 137 30.09 24.91 4.84
CA LYS A 137 30.73 25.27 3.56
C LYS A 137 30.65 26.77 3.28
N LYS A 138 29.51 27.42 3.57
CA LYS A 138 29.37 28.88 3.44
C LYS A 138 30.31 29.62 4.39
N LYS A 139 30.38 29.17 5.65
CA LYS A 139 31.28 29.75 6.67
C LYS A 139 32.75 29.60 6.24
N LEU A 140 33.14 28.40 5.78
CA LEU A 140 34.49 28.13 5.28
C LEU A 140 34.84 29.06 4.11
N SER A 141 33.97 29.16 3.10
CA SER A 141 34.20 30.05 1.96
C SER A 141 34.33 31.53 2.33
N ALA A 142 33.64 31.99 3.38
CA ALA A 142 33.81 33.35 3.88
C ALA A 142 35.17 33.53 4.57
N LEU A 143 35.52 32.60 5.49
CA LEU A 143 36.80 32.62 6.19
C LEU A 143 38.00 32.50 5.24
N THR A 144 37.91 31.67 4.20
CA THR A 144 38.96 31.56 3.18
C THR A 144 39.18 32.89 2.45
N ARG A 145 38.11 33.61 2.07
CA ARG A 145 38.23 34.93 1.43
C ARG A 145 38.81 35.98 2.37
N GLU A 146 38.40 35.98 3.64
CA GLU A 146 38.97 36.86 4.66
C GLU A 146 40.46 36.58 4.88
N HIS A 147 40.85 35.31 4.92
CA HIS A 147 42.24 34.88 5.05
C HIS A 147 43.08 35.30 3.84
N GLU A 148 42.61 35.03 2.61
CA GLU A 148 43.28 35.46 1.37
C GLU A 148 43.49 36.99 1.34
N ALA A 149 42.49 37.76 1.76
CA ALA A 149 42.61 39.22 1.84
C ALA A 149 43.63 39.68 2.88
N LEU A 150 43.63 39.05 4.07
CA LEU A 150 44.60 39.37 5.13
C LEU A 150 46.02 38.99 4.72
N PHE A 151 46.20 37.82 4.09
CA PHE A 151 47.48 37.37 3.58
C PHE A 151 48.06 38.35 2.57
N ASN A 152 47.27 38.76 1.57
CA ASN A 152 47.72 39.74 0.58
C ASN A 152 48.08 41.09 1.23
N PHE A 153 47.27 41.56 2.18
CA PHE A 153 47.56 42.79 2.92
C PHE A 153 48.89 42.70 3.69
N VAL A 154 49.13 41.60 4.41
CA VAL A 154 50.38 41.38 5.16
C VAL A 154 51.59 41.30 4.23
N GLU A 155 51.46 40.60 3.10
CA GLU A 155 52.53 40.49 2.11
C GLU A 155 52.90 41.86 1.49
N GLU A 156 51.91 42.71 1.22
CA GLU A 156 52.12 44.06 0.69
C GLU A 156 52.64 45.05 1.76
N ASN A 157 52.30 44.85 3.04
CA ASN A 157 52.55 45.82 4.12
C ASN A 157 53.46 45.28 5.25
N LYS A 158 54.41 44.39 4.92
CA LYS A 158 55.28 43.67 5.89
C LYS A 158 55.92 44.54 6.97
N GLN A 159 56.24 45.80 6.64
CA GLN A 159 56.94 46.74 7.50
C GLN A 159 56.03 47.40 8.56
N ILE A 160 54.71 47.39 8.35
CA ILE A 160 53.73 48.13 9.15
C ILE A 160 52.74 47.19 9.85
N CYS A 161 52.61 45.94 9.39
CA CYS A 161 51.75 44.93 10.01
C CYS A 161 52.22 44.50 11.40
N THR A 162 51.25 44.32 12.29
CA THR A 162 51.46 43.82 13.65
C THR A 162 51.80 42.33 13.67
N GLU A 163 52.49 41.88 14.72
CA GLU A 163 52.82 40.46 14.90
C GLU A 163 51.58 39.56 14.95
N LYS A 164 50.49 40.08 15.52
CA LYS A 164 49.20 39.39 15.60
C LYS A 164 48.54 39.20 14.24
N GLU A 165 48.69 40.15 13.32
CA GLU A 165 48.19 40.04 11.96
C GLU A 165 49.01 39.06 11.13
N LYS A 166 50.33 39.04 11.33
CA LYS A 166 51.24 38.05 10.72
C LYS A 166 50.87 36.64 11.15
N GLN A 167 50.71 36.38 12.45
CA GLN A 167 50.28 35.07 12.98
C GLN A 167 48.90 34.60 12.51
N LYS A 168 48.00 35.53 12.15
CA LYS A 168 46.65 35.19 11.69
C LYS A 168 46.58 34.94 10.17
N ALA A 169 47.62 35.33 9.44
CA ALA A 169 47.78 35.14 8.01
C ALA A 169 48.62 33.89 7.65
N GLU A 170 49.30 33.29 8.64
CA GLU A 170 49.95 31.97 8.56
C GLU A 170 48.92 30.83 8.63
#